data_AF-A0A8S3ZPL8-F1
#
_entry.id   AF-A0A8S3ZPL8-F1
#
_cell.length_a   1.000
_cell.length_b   1.000
_cell.length_c   1.000
_cell.angle_alpha   90.00
_cell.angle_beta   90.00
_cell.angle_gamma   90.00
#
_symmetry.space_group_name_H-M   'P 1'
#
loop_
_entity.id
_entity.type
_entity.pdbx_description
1 polymer ?
#
loop_
_entity_poly.entity_id
_entity_poly.type
_entity_poly.pdbx_seq_one_letter_code
_entity_poly.pdbx_strand_id
1 'polypeptide(L)'
;DLLTSLKNLKEEMADLKEGQLKDKGFIQRLQDAVHKLQADVEKLKQSMETVTGENSKRVKEIQELVQYCDSLNARKADKEYVDMEVDVKADRNQLEGKVNHSLFDSTTSEMNRMIKDILDKLNGHDGDWKSALAKAMEELDGKLDRHEMNNLKGWLEKQLKALNNKIKTMGPGWQLDDEAAGMKRQLIQRFHCLSCDKPIAVMPHPPIPSIPSNYGLPKFKSTRPYTTFELDQIRQQARRYV
;
A
#
# COMPACT_ATOMS: atom_id res chain seq x y z
N ASP A 1 99.87 -115.67 -37.17
CA ASP A 1 99.60 -115.07 -35.85
C ASP A 1 99.67 -113.54 -35.87
N LEU A 2 100.81 -112.90 -36.15
CA LEU A 2 100.92 -111.42 -36.18
C LEU A 2 99.98 -110.71 -37.17
N LEU A 3 99.80 -111.28 -38.37
CA LEU A 3 98.89 -110.74 -39.40
C LEU A 3 97.42 -110.73 -38.96
N THR A 4 97.00 -111.72 -38.19
CA THR A 4 95.63 -111.86 -37.67
C THR A 4 95.37 -110.83 -36.57
N SER A 5 96.32 -110.64 -35.64
CA SER A 5 96.24 -109.61 -34.61
C SER A 5 96.24 -108.19 -35.17
N LEU A 6 97.04 -107.90 -36.21
CA LEU A 6 97.02 -106.61 -36.90
C LEU A 6 95.68 -106.34 -37.59
N LYS A 7 95.02 -107.38 -38.10
CA LYS A 7 93.70 -107.27 -38.73
C LYS A 7 92.62 -106.96 -37.70
N ASN A 8 92.63 -107.65 -36.55
CA ASN A 8 91.69 -107.40 -35.44
C ASN A 8 91.88 -106.00 -34.85
N LEU A 9 93.11 -105.56 -34.59
CA LEU A 9 93.40 -104.21 -34.10
C LEU A 9 92.93 -103.13 -35.09
N LYS A 10 93.05 -103.38 -36.40
CA LYS A 10 92.53 -102.47 -37.42
C LYS A 10 91.00 -102.40 -37.41
N GLU A 11 90.33 -103.52 -37.15
CA GLU A 11 88.87 -103.60 -37.01
C GLU A 11 88.39 -102.86 -35.75
N GLU A 12 89.01 -103.10 -34.59
CA GLU A 12 88.72 -102.37 -33.35
C GLU A 12 88.95 -100.86 -33.48
N MET A 13 90.03 -100.46 -34.17
CA MET A 13 90.30 -99.05 -34.47
C MET A 13 89.27 -98.43 -35.42
N ALA A 14 88.70 -99.22 -36.34
CA ALA A 14 87.64 -98.77 -37.24
C ALA A 14 86.31 -98.60 -36.47
N ASP A 15 85.95 -99.56 -35.63
CA ASP A 15 84.76 -99.52 -34.77
C ASP A 15 84.81 -98.38 -33.76
N LEU A 16 85.96 -98.15 -33.12
CA LEU A 16 86.18 -96.99 -32.24
C LEU A 16 85.98 -95.67 -32.97
N LYS A 17 86.48 -95.56 -34.21
CA LYS A 17 86.36 -94.35 -35.02
C LYS A 17 84.92 -94.12 -35.49
N GLU A 18 84.19 -95.19 -35.80
CA GLU A 18 82.75 -95.12 -36.10
C GLU A 18 81.92 -94.73 -34.87
N GLY A 19 82.24 -95.29 -33.70
CA GLY A 19 81.64 -94.92 -32.41
C GLY A 19 81.84 -93.44 -32.09
N GLN A 20 83.08 -92.94 -32.22
CA GLN A 20 83.39 -91.51 -32.03
C GLN A 20 82.62 -90.59 -32.99
N LEU A 21 82.40 -91.00 -34.24
CA LEU A 21 81.59 -90.25 -35.20
C LEU A 21 80.12 -90.20 -34.79
N LYS A 22 79.55 -91.32 -34.31
CA LYS A 22 78.17 -91.39 -33.79
C LYS A 22 78.00 -90.54 -32.53
N ASP A 23 78.95 -90.61 -31.59
CA ASP A 23 78.95 -89.80 -30.37
C ASP A 23 79.02 -88.31 -30.70
N LYS A 24 79.87 -87.92 -31.66
CA LYS A 24 79.94 -86.53 -32.13
C LYS A 24 78.60 -86.06 -32.73
N GLY A 25 77.94 -86.89 -33.52
CA GLY A 25 76.61 -86.60 -34.07
C GLY A 25 75.49 -86.55 -33.01
N PHE A 26 75.60 -87.33 -31.94
CA PHE A 26 74.68 -87.25 -30.81
C PHE A 26 74.90 -85.97 -29.99
N ILE A 27 76.15 -85.65 -29.66
CA ILE A 27 76.53 -84.42 -28.94
C ILE A 27 76.06 -83.18 -29.71
N GLN A 28 76.21 -83.16 -31.04
CA GLN A 28 75.74 -82.05 -31.87
C GLN A 28 74.22 -81.84 -31.74
N ARG A 29 73.42 -82.91 -31.86
CA ARG A 29 71.95 -82.83 -31.69
C ARG A 29 71.55 -82.37 -30.28
N LEU A 30 72.30 -82.80 -29.27
CA LEU A 30 72.06 -82.43 -27.88
C LEU A 30 72.40 -80.95 -27.65
N GLN A 31 73.49 -80.46 -28.25
CA GLN A 31 73.82 -79.03 -28.30
C GLN A 31 72.71 -78.23 -28.99
N ASP A 32 72.25 -78.65 -30.16
CA ASP A 32 71.19 -77.96 -30.89
C ASP A 32 69.88 -77.88 -30.08
N ALA A 33 69.53 -78.97 -29.38
CA ALA A 33 68.37 -79.01 -28.49
C ALA A 33 68.52 -78.06 -27.30
N VAL A 34 69.72 -78.00 -26.68
CA VAL A 34 70.00 -77.06 -25.59
C VAL A 34 69.92 -75.61 -26.07
N HIS A 35 70.49 -75.28 -27.24
CA HIS A 35 70.40 -73.93 -27.80
C HIS A 35 68.94 -73.55 -28.11
N LYS A 36 68.14 -74.50 -28.62
CA LYS A 36 66.72 -74.28 -28.86
C LYS A 36 65.95 -74.02 -27.56
N LEU A 37 66.19 -74.82 -26.52
CA LEU A 37 65.59 -74.61 -25.20
C LEU A 37 65.99 -73.27 -24.58
N GLN A 38 67.25 -72.85 -24.73
CA GLN A 38 67.71 -71.53 -24.29
C GLN A 38 66.98 -70.40 -25.02
N ALA A 39 66.79 -70.52 -26.33
CA ALA A 39 66.03 -69.54 -27.11
C ALA A 39 64.55 -69.50 -26.70
N ASP A 40 63.94 -70.64 -26.40
CA ASP A 40 62.55 -70.73 -25.96
C ASP A 40 62.38 -70.16 -24.53
N VAL A 41 63.34 -70.39 -23.63
CA VAL A 41 63.37 -69.78 -22.29
C VAL A 41 63.47 -68.26 -22.37
N GLU A 42 64.33 -67.72 -23.25
CA GLU A 42 64.46 -66.27 -23.41
C GLU A 42 63.18 -65.64 -24.00
N LYS A 43 62.54 -66.31 -24.97
CA LYS A 43 61.23 -65.87 -25.48
C LYS A 43 60.16 -65.89 -24.39
N LEU A 44 60.12 -66.94 -23.57
CA LEU A 44 59.17 -67.06 -22.48
C LEU A 44 59.38 -65.94 -21.45
N LYS A 45 60.64 -65.63 -21.12
CA LYS A 45 61.01 -64.54 -20.24
C LYS A 45 60.53 -63.19 -20.77
N GLN A 46 60.76 -62.89 -22.05
CA GLN A 46 60.27 -61.66 -22.68
C GLN A 46 58.73 -61.56 -22.66
N SER A 47 58.05 -62.67 -22.94
CA SER A 47 56.59 -62.72 -22.86
C SER A 47 56.09 -62.51 -21.43
N MET A 48 56.76 -63.09 -20.44
CA MET A 48 56.44 -62.92 -19.02
C MET A 48 56.63 -61.46 -18.58
N GLU A 49 57.71 -60.81 -18.96
CA GLU A 49 57.98 -59.39 -18.67
C GLU A 49 56.91 -58.49 -19.28
N THR A 50 56.50 -58.77 -20.53
CA THR A 50 55.43 -58.03 -21.21
C THR A 50 54.10 -58.16 -20.48
N VAL A 51 53.67 -59.39 -20.18
CA VAL A 51 52.41 -59.66 -19.47
C VAL A 51 52.44 -59.05 -18.06
N THR A 52 53.57 -59.13 -17.36
CA THR A 52 53.71 -58.54 -16.02
C THR A 52 53.61 -57.02 -16.05
N GLY A 53 54.23 -56.38 -17.06
CA GLY A 53 54.14 -54.94 -17.28
C GLY A 53 52.72 -54.48 -17.60
N GLU A 54 52.04 -55.18 -18.50
CA GLU A 54 50.63 -54.90 -18.84
C GLU A 54 49.71 -55.07 -17.63
N ASN A 55 49.91 -56.14 -16.84
CA ASN A 55 49.11 -56.38 -15.64
C ASN A 55 49.33 -55.28 -14.60
N SER A 56 50.57 -54.85 -14.37
CA SER A 56 50.87 -53.73 -13.48
C SER A 56 50.19 -52.44 -13.94
N LYS A 57 50.17 -52.17 -15.25
CA LYS A 57 49.47 -51.01 -15.81
C LYS A 57 47.96 -51.09 -15.59
N ARG A 58 47.33 -52.24 -15.89
CA ARG A 58 45.89 -52.45 -15.68
C ARG A 58 45.49 -52.31 -14.22
N VAL A 59 46.30 -52.80 -13.28
CA VAL A 59 46.06 -52.63 -11.84
C VAL A 59 46.02 -51.15 -11.45
N LYS A 60 46.91 -50.32 -12.00
CA LYS A 60 46.89 -48.86 -11.77
C LYS A 60 45.64 -48.21 -12.34
N GLU A 61 45.26 -48.53 -13.58
CA GLU A 61 44.05 -48.01 -14.23
C GLU A 61 42.78 -48.38 -13.43
N ILE A 62 42.70 -49.62 -12.91
CA ILE A 62 41.60 -50.05 -12.05
C ILE A 62 41.57 -49.25 -10.75
N GLN A 63 42.72 -49.01 -10.12
CA GLN A 63 42.79 -48.17 -8.90
C GLN A 63 42.30 -46.75 -9.15
N GLU A 64 42.69 -46.14 -10.27
CA GLU A 64 42.23 -44.80 -10.67
C GLU A 64 40.72 -44.77 -10.91
N LEU A 65 40.16 -45.78 -11.59
CA LEU A 65 38.72 -45.90 -11.81
C LEU A 65 37.96 -46.08 -10.49
N VAL A 66 38.47 -46.88 -9.55
CA VAL A 66 37.85 -47.04 -8.23
C VAL A 66 37.81 -45.72 -7.48
N GLN A 67 38.92 -44.97 -7.44
CA GLN A 67 38.97 -43.65 -6.80
C GLN A 67 38.00 -42.65 -7.47
N TYR A 68 37.87 -42.72 -8.80
CA TYR A 68 36.90 -41.90 -9.53
C TYR A 68 35.46 -42.26 -9.17
N CYS A 69 35.14 -43.55 -9.08
CA CYS A 69 33.83 -44.03 -8.64
C CYS A 69 33.50 -43.59 -7.20
N ASP A 70 34.45 -43.63 -6.29
CA ASP A 70 34.27 -43.17 -4.90
C ASP A 70 34.00 -41.67 -4.85
N SER A 71 34.79 -40.90 -5.61
CA SER A 71 34.59 -39.45 -5.74
C SER A 71 33.23 -39.12 -6.35
N LEU A 72 32.80 -39.90 -7.33
CA LEU A 72 31.50 -39.75 -7.96
C LEU A 72 30.39 -40.10 -6.97
N ASN A 73 30.48 -41.19 -6.22
CA ASN A 73 29.49 -41.54 -5.19
C ASN A 73 29.41 -40.48 -4.08
N ALA A 74 30.52 -39.86 -3.70
CA ALA A 74 30.53 -38.81 -2.68
C ALA A 74 29.91 -37.47 -3.15
N ARG A 75 30.02 -37.14 -4.45
CA ARG A 75 29.56 -35.87 -5.02
C ARG A 75 28.26 -35.96 -5.82
N LYS A 76 27.90 -37.14 -6.30
CA LYS A 76 26.69 -37.33 -7.09
C LYS A 76 25.52 -37.12 -6.15
N ALA A 77 24.70 -36.13 -6.48
CA ALA A 77 23.43 -35.96 -5.79
C ALA A 77 22.64 -37.26 -5.93
N ASP A 78 22.12 -37.78 -4.81
CA ASP A 78 21.32 -38.99 -4.82
C ASP A 78 20.24 -38.84 -5.86
N LYS A 79 20.18 -39.81 -6.78
CA LYS A 79 19.22 -39.79 -7.88
C LYS A 79 17.79 -39.61 -7.33
N GLU A 80 17.48 -40.30 -6.23
CA GLU A 80 16.20 -40.19 -5.54
C GLU A 80 15.97 -38.81 -4.92
N TYR A 81 17.00 -38.17 -4.37
CA TYR A 81 16.88 -36.81 -3.85
C TYR A 81 16.64 -35.79 -4.97
N VAL A 82 17.35 -35.92 -6.10
CA VAL A 82 17.15 -35.06 -7.26
C VAL A 82 15.77 -35.28 -7.88
N ASP A 83 15.36 -36.54 -8.08
CA ASP A 83 14.05 -36.88 -8.63
C ASP A 83 12.93 -36.34 -7.72
N MET A 84 13.07 -36.47 -6.39
CA MET A 84 12.12 -35.94 -5.42
C MET A 84 12.07 -34.39 -5.40
N GLU A 85 13.23 -33.71 -5.39
CA GLU A 85 13.26 -32.24 -5.46
C GLU A 85 12.74 -31.71 -6.79
N VAL A 86 12.98 -32.43 -7.89
CA VAL A 86 12.41 -32.12 -9.19
C VAL A 86 10.90 -32.30 -9.16
N ASP A 87 10.36 -33.38 -8.60
CA ASP A 87 8.90 -33.57 -8.45
C ASP A 87 8.27 -32.49 -7.58
N VAL A 88 8.90 -32.14 -6.45
CA VAL A 88 8.42 -31.06 -5.56
C VAL A 88 8.42 -29.70 -6.26
N LYS A 89 9.44 -29.40 -7.08
CA LYS A 89 9.50 -28.15 -7.86
C LYS A 89 8.65 -28.17 -9.13
N ALA A 90 8.46 -29.34 -9.73
CA ALA A 90 7.65 -29.57 -10.92
C ALA A 90 6.16 -29.64 -10.60
N ASP A 91 5.78 -29.72 -9.32
CA ASP A 91 4.44 -29.37 -8.84
C ASP A 91 4.16 -27.85 -8.90
N ARG A 92 4.69 -27.21 -9.94
CA ARG A 92 4.27 -25.92 -10.48
C ARG A 92 2.77 -25.91 -10.77
N ASN A 93 2.18 -27.08 -11.05
CA ASN A 93 0.75 -27.25 -11.24
C ASN A 93 -0.05 -26.99 -9.94
N GLN A 94 0.46 -27.39 -8.75
CA GLN A 94 -0.12 -26.96 -7.48
C GLN A 94 -0.04 -25.45 -7.26
N LEU A 95 1.01 -24.78 -7.75
CA LEU A 95 1.12 -23.33 -7.67
C LEU A 95 0.14 -22.63 -8.62
N GLU A 96 -0.07 -23.18 -9.81
CA GLU A 96 -1.02 -22.67 -10.82
C GLU A 96 -2.47 -22.65 -10.29
N GLY A 97 -2.83 -23.58 -9.40
CA GLY A 97 -4.13 -23.58 -8.71
C GLY A 97 -4.20 -22.73 -7.43
N LYS A 98 -3.07 -22.47 -6.76
CA LYS A 98 -3.02 -21.68 -5.51
C LYS A 98 -3.16 -20.18 -5.73
N VAL A 99 -2.71 -19.69 -6.90
CA VAL A 99 -2.97 -18.33 -7.34
C VAL A 99 -3.90 -18.41 -8.54
N ASN A 100 -5.20 -18.23 -8.29
CA ASN A 100 -6.16 -18.06 -9.38
C ASN A 100 -5.91 -16.68 -10.01
N HIS A 101 -4.99 -16.63 -10.97
CA HIS A 101 -4.62 -15.42 -11.70
C HIS A 101 -5.85 -14.71 -12.27
N SER A 102 -6.83 -15.46 -12.78
CA SER A 102 -8.06 -14.89 -13.27
C SER A 102 -8.87 -14.18 -12.18
N LEU A 103 -8.95 -14.74 -10.96
CA LEU A 103 -9.63 -14.11 -9.84
C LEU A 103 -8.87 -12.87 -9.34
N PHE A 104 -7.55 -12.96 -9.26
CA PHE A 104 -6.69 -11.85 -8.85
C PHE A 104 -6.79 -10.67 -9.82
N ASP A 105 -6.67 -10.95 -11.12
CA ASP A 105 -6.78 -9.94 -12.18
C ASP A 105 -8.19 -9.33 -12.22
N SER A 106 -9.23 -10.17 -12.09
CA SER A 106 -10.61 -9.70 -12.00
C SER A 106 -10.82 -8.76 -10.81
N THR A 107 -10.36 -9.15 -9.63
CA THR A 107 -10.53 -8.37 -8.39
C THR A 107 -9.74 -7.05 -8.48
N THR A 108 -8.51 -7.09 -8.99
CA THR A 108 -7.67 -5.91 -9.16
C THR A 108 -8.24 -4.95 -10.21
N SER A 109 -8.78 -5.49 -11.31
CA SER A 109 -9.48 -4.69 -12.33
C SER A 109 -10.73 -4.02 -11.76
N GLU A 110 -11.52 -4.74 -10.95
CA GLU A 110 -12.69 -4.20 -10.27
C GLU A 110 -12.32 -3.10 -9.28
N MET A 111 -11.29 -3.30 -8.45
CA MET A 111 -10.76 -2.28 -7.54
C MET A 111 -10.31 -1.03 -8.29
N ASN A 112 -9.56 -1.18 -9.38
CA ASN A 112 -9.14 -0.06 -10.22
C ASN A 112 -10.34 0.70 -10.82
N ARG A 113 -11.40 -0.01 -11.22
CA ARG A 113 -12.63 0.61 -11.70
C ARG A 113 -13.32 1.42 -10.61
N MET A 114 -13.45 0.85 -9.40
CA MET A 114 -14.06 1.54 -8.26
C MET A 114 -13.28 2.79 -7.85
N ILE A 115 -11.95 2.73 -7.84
CA ILE A 115 -11.10 3.89 -7.54
C ILE A 115 -11.31 5.00 -8.57
N LYS A 116 -11.33 4.66 -9.87
CA LYS A 116 -11.61 5.64 -10.92
C LYS A 116 -12.99 6.29 -10.77
N ASP A 117 -14.03 5.49 -10.52
CA ASP A 117 -15.39 6.01 -10.31
C ASP A 117 -15.47 6.96 -9.10
N ILE A 118 -14.77 6.66 -8.00
CA ILE A 118 -14.69 7.55 -6.83
C ILE A 118 -13.95 8.85 -7.18
N LEU A 119 -12.84 8.76 -7.91
CA LEU A 119 -12.07 9.95 -8.34
C LEU A 119 -12.90 10.84 -9.27
N ASP A 120 -13.63 10.25 -10.22
CA ASP A 120 -14.49 10.98 -11.15
C ASP A 120 -15.64 11.69 -10.41
N LYS A 121 -16.29 11.00 -9.45
CA LYS A 121 -17.32 11.60 -8.58
C LYS A 121 -16.77 12.74 -7.73
N LEU A 122 -15.58 12.57 -7.15
CA LEU A 122 -14.95 13.61 -6.34
C LEU A 122 -14.61 14.86 -7.17
N ASN A 123 -14.07 14.66 -8.37
CA ASN A 123 -13.77 15.74 -9.31
C ASN A 123 -15.04 16.45 -9.79
N GLY A 124 -16.11 15.69 -10.07
CA GLY A 124 -17.42 16.26 -10.43
C GLY A 124 -17.98 17.14 -9.31
N HIS A 125 -17.93 16.66 -8.06
CA HIS A 125 -18.37 17.43 -6.90
C HIS A 125 -17.56 18.72 -6.71
N ASP A 126 -16.23 18.72 -6.89
CA ASP A 126 -15.42 19.95 -6.79
C ASP A 126 -15.90 21.04 -7.77
N GLY A 127 -16.28 20.65 -8.99
CA GLY A 127 -16.88 21.56 -9.97
C GLY A 127 -18.24 22.10 -9.53
N ASP A 128 -19.13 21.22 -9.06
CA ASP A 128 -20.46 21.60 -8.59
C ASP A 128 -20.40 22.53 -7.37
N TRP A 129 -19.50 22.25 -6.42
CA TRP A 129 -19.25 23.10 -5.25
C TRP A 129 -18.75 24.49 -5.64
N LYS A 130 -17.79 24.57 -6.57
CA LYS A 130 -17.31 25.86 -7.10
C LYS A 130 -18.42 26.65 -7.78
N SER A 131 -19.26 25.99 -8.56
CA SER A 131 -20.42 26.60 -9.23
C SER A 131 -21.46 27.11 -8.22
N ALA A 132 -21.80 26.30 -7.22
CA ALA A 132 -22.73 26.69 -6.16
C ALA A 132 -22.20 27.87 -5.34
N LEU A 133 -20.90 27.88 -5.02
CA LEU A 133 -20.24 28.99 -4.34
C LEU A 133 -20.28 30.26 -5.20
N ALA A 134 -19.96 30.18 -6.49
CA ALA A 134 -20.01 31.32 -7.40
C ALA A 134 -21.42 31.92 -7.48
N LYS A 135 -22.45 31.08 -7.62
CA LYS A 135 -23.85 31.53 -7.60
C LYS A 135 -24.24 32.18 -6.28
N ALA A 136 -23.83 31.60 -5.14
CA ALA A 136 -24.11 32.19 -3.83
C ALA A 136 -23.44 33.56 -3.66
N MET A 137 -22.22 33.73 -4.18
CA MET A 137 -21.52 35.02 -4.20
C MET A 137 -22.22 36.04 -5.10
N GLU A 138 -22.69 35.63 -6.27
CA GLU A 138 -23.49 36.47 -7.19
C GLU A 138 -24.82 36.90 -6.57
N GLU A 139 -25.55 35.98 -5.93
CA GLU A 139 -26.78 36.31 -5.21
C GLU A 139 -26.52 37.23 -4.01
N LEU A 140 -25.41 37.05 -3.31
CA LEU A 140 -25.01 37.92 -2.21
C LEU A 140 -24.69 39.33 -2.72
N ASP A 141 -23.96 39.45 -3.82
CA ASP A 141 -23.67 40.73 -4.46
C ASP A 141 -24.95 41.42 -4.94
N GLY A 142 -25.89 40.67 -5.53
CA GLY A 142 -27.19 41.18 -5.95
C GLY A 142 -28.12 41.58 -4.79
N LYS A 143 -28.12 40.84 -3.67
CA LYS A 143 -28.86 41.23 -2.44
C LYS A 143 -28.22 42.42 -1.72
N LEU A 144 -26.95 42.66 -1.98
CA LEU A 144 -26.22 43.87 -1.62
C LEU A 144 -26.29 44.88 -2.76
N ASP A 145 -27.46 45.07 -3.40
CA ASP A 145 -27.66 46.20 -4.31
C ASP A 145 -27.64 47.51 -3.52
N ARG A 146 -26.40 47.91 -3.24
CA ARG A 146 -26.00 49.08 -2.48
C ARG A 146 -26.57 50.33 -3.14
N HIS A 147 -26.90 50.28 -4.43
CA HIS A 147 -27.57 51.36 -5.15
C HIS A 147 -29.00 51.58 -4.64
N GLU A 148 -29.82 50.54 -4.53
CA GLU A 148 -31.18 50.63 -4.00
C GLU A 148 -31.20 51.12 -2.54
N MET A 149 -30.29 50.61 -1.70
CA MET A 149 -30.17 51.08 -0.31
C MET A 149 -29.70 52.52 -0.19
N ASN A 150 -28.81 52.96 -1.08
CA ASN A 150 -28.40 54.37 -1.13
C ASN A 150 -29.55 55.28 -1.61
N ASN A 151 -30.36 54.83 -2.56
CA ASN A 151 -31.53 55.57 -3.03
C ASN A 151 -32.59 55.72 -1.92
N LEU A 152 -32.88 54.65 -1.18
CA LEU A 152 -33.79 54.68 -0.03
C LEU A 152 -33.26 55.59 1.08
N LYS A 153 -31.96 55.49 1.40
CA LYS A 153 -31.31 56.37 2.38
C LYS A 153 -31.45 57.84 1.98
N GLY A 154 -31.16 58.19 0.72
CA GLY A 154 -31.30 59.55 0.22
C GLY A 154 -32.74 60.07 0.30
N TRP A 155 -33.73 59.22 0.00
CA TRP A 155 -35.15 59.57 0.15
C TRP A 155 -35.54 59.84 1.60
N LEU A 156 -35.13 58.97 2.53
CA LEU A 156 -35.39 59.12 3.97
C LEU A 156 -34.75 60.41 4.52
N GLU A 157 -33.50 60.70 4.14
CA GLU A 157 -32.82 61.94 4.55
C GLU A 157 -33.57 63.18 4.05
N LYS A 158 -34.13 63.14 2.84
CA LYS A 158 -34.95 64.23 2.29
C LYS A 158 -36.25 64.42 3.08
N GLN A 159 -36.95 63.33 3.41
CA GLN A 159 -38.18 63.39 4.23
C GLN A 159 -37.89 63.90 5.63
N LEU A 160 -36.81 63.42 6.27
CA LEU A 160 -36.41 63.86 7.60
C LEU A 160 -36.06 65.35 7.62
N LYS A 161 -35.34 65.84 6.60
CA LYS A 161 -35.06 67.28 6.43
C LYS A 161 -36.35 68.09 6.26
N ALA A 162 -37.30 67.61 5.45
CA ALA A 162 -38.58 68.27 5.26
C ALA A 162 -39.42 68.32 6.55
N LEU A 163 -39.46 67.21 7.30
CA LEU A 163 -40.14 67.14 8.60
C LEU A 163 -39.48 68.08 9.62
N ASN A 164 -38.16 68.06 9.72
CA ASN A 164 -37.42 68.94 10.62
C ASN A 164 -37.64 70.42 10.26
N ASN A 165 -37.70 70.75 8.98
CA ASN A 165 -38.05 72.10 8.52
C ASN A 165 -39.49 72.46 8.90
N LYS A 166 -40.46 71.56 8.70
CA LYS A 166 -41.86 71.77 9.13
C LYS A 166 -41.95 72.00 10.64
N ILE A 167 -41.28 71.19 11.44
CA ILE A 167 -41.24 71.33 12.91
C ILE A 167 -40.62 72.68 13.29
N LYS A 168 -39.50 73.07 12.65
CA LYS A 168 -38.88 74.38 12.88
C LYS A 168 -39.79 75.55 12.50
N THR A 169 -40.57 75.42 11.42
CA THR A 169 -41.55 76.45 11.02
C THR A 169 -42.80 76.48 11.89
N MET A 170 -43.12 75.40 12.60
CA MET A 170 -44.31 75.30 13.47
C MET A 170 -44.16 76.02 14.82
N GLY A 171 -42.95 76.47 15.19
CA GLY A 171 -42.70 77.20 16.44
C GLY A 171 -43.04 76.42 17.72
N PRO A 172 -42.74 76.94 18.92
CA PRO A 172 -42.91 76.23 20.21
C PRO A 172 -44.36 76.15 20.71
N GLY A 173 -45.36 76.34 19.83
CA GLY A 173 -46.75 76.64 20.22
C GLY A 173 -47.77 75.61 19.76
N TRP A 174 -47.45 74.30 19.82
CA TRP A 174 -48.45 73.26 19.58
C TRP A 174 -49.48 73.22 20.72
N GLN A 175 -50.57 73.97 20.56
CA GLN A 175 -51.82 73.72 21.26
C GLN A 175 -52.52 72.57 20.52
N LEU A 176 -52.43 71.36 21.08
CA LEU A 176 -53.38 70.30 20.73
C LEU A 176 -54.76 70.82 21.15
N ASP A 177 -55.63 71.09 20.18
CA ASP A 177 -57.05 71.24 20.45
C ASP A 177 -57.53 69.88 20.97
N ASP A 178 -57.75 69.77 22.29
CA ASP A 178 -58.10 68.54 22.99
C ASP A 178 -59.58 68.18 22.73
N GLU A 179 -59.97 68.11 21.45
CA GLU A 179 -61.26 67.62 20.99
C GLU A 179 -61.27 66.09 21.01
N ALA A 180 -61.13 65.53 22.21
CA ALA A 180 -61.42 64.13 22.46
C ALA A 180 -62.94 63.92 22.35
N ALA A 181 -63.38 63.28 21.27
CA ALA A 181 -64.77 62.95 20.95
C ALA A 181 -65.37 61.86 21.85
N GLY A 182 -65.25 62.00 23.17
CA GLY A 182 -65.76 61.04 24.12
C GLY A 182 -65.48 61.46 25.56
N MET A 183 -66.54 61.92 26.23
CA MET A 183 -66.67 61.85 27.69
C MET A 183 -65.87 62.88 28.51
N LYS A 184 -66.09 64.18 28.28
CA LYS A 184 -65.64 65.25 29.21
C LYS A 184 -66.66 66.37 29.48
N ARG A 185 -67.97 66.15 29.22
CA ARG A 185 -69.04 67.02 29.76
C ARG A 185 -69.95 66.18 30.65
N GLN A 186 -69.93 66.44 31.97
CA GLN A 186 -70.90 65.87 32.91
C GLN A 186 -72.27 66.50 32.65
N LEU A 187 -73.02 65.96 31.69
CA LEU A 187 -74.32 66.51 31.26
C LEU A 187 -75.51 65.99 32.07
N ILE A 188 -75.32 65.12 33.07
CA ILE A 188 -76.40 64.61 33.93
C ILE A 188 -75.93 64.58 35.39
N GLN A 189 -76.64 65.34 36.26
CA GLN A 189 -76.25 65.61 37.65
C GLN A 189 -76.88 64.66 38.69
N ARG A 190 -77.59 63.61 38.26
CA ARG A 190 -78.28 62.66 39.15
C ARG A 190 -77.99 61.23 38.72
N PHE A 191 -77.19 60.51 39.49
CA PHE A 191 -76.91 59.09 39.29
C PHE A 191 -77.65 58.28 40.35
N HIS A 192 -78.13 57.10 40.00
CA HIS A 192 -78.59 56.09 40.95
C HIS A 192 -77.55 54.96 40.97
N CYS A 193 -77.32 54.34 42.12
CA CYS A 193 -76.44 53.16 42.21
C CYS A 193 -76.99 52.04 41.33
N LEU A 194 -76.25 51.54 40.33
CA LEU A 194 -76.75 50.45 39.48
C LEU A 194 -77.14 49.18 40.26
N SER A 195 -76.60 48.98 41.45
CA SER A 195 -76.82 47.76 42.24
C SER A 195 -78.04 47.83 43.17
N CYS A 196 -78.45 49.02 43.62
CA CYS A 196 -79.54 49.18 44.60
C CYS A 196 -80.50 50.32 44.27
N ASP A 197 -80.31 50.95 43.11
CA ASP A 197 -81.08 52.05 42.53
C ASP A 197 -81.29 53.24 43.46
N LYS A 198 -80.39 53.44 44.43
CA LYS A 198 -80.44 54.55 45.38
C LYS A 198 -79.76 55.78 44.79
N PRO A 199 -80.37 56.99 44.84
CA PRO A 199 -79.77 58.20 44.28
C PRO A 199 -78.48 58.58 45.01
N ILE A 200 -77.40 58.78 44.26
CA ILE A 200 -76.08 59.20 44.74
C ILE A 200 -75.82 60.64 44.27
N ALA A 201 -75.50 61.53 45.21
CA ALA A 201 -74.98 62.85 44.90
C ALA A 201 -73.47 62.76 44.65
N VAL A 202 -73.02 63.11 43.44
CA VAL A 202 -71.59 63.24 43.11
C VAL A 202 -71.24 64.72 42.98
N MET A 203 -70.21 65.14 43.71
CA MET A 203 -69.69 66.51 43.68
C MET A 203 -68.81 66.70 42.44
N PRO A 204 -68.87 67.84 41.74
CA PRO A 204 -68.00 68.10 40.59
C PRO A 204 -66.53 68.16 41.03
N HIS A 205 -65.69 67.24 40.52
CA HIS A 205 -64.23 67.33 40.66
C HIS A 205 -63.58 67.71 39.31
N PRO A 206 -62.40 68.36 39.32
CA PRO A 206 -61.63 68.60 38.09
C PRO A 206 -61.28 67.28 37.36
N PRO A 207 -61.15 67.27 36.02
CA PRO A 207 -60.93 66.03 35.28
C PRO A 207 -59.63 65.35 35.71
N ILE A 208 -59.73 64.10 36.15
CA ILE A 208 -58.58 63.25 36.48
C ILE A 208 -57.99 62.76 35.14
N PRO A 209 -56.69 62.93 34.88
CA PRO A 209 -56.07 62.44 33.64
C PRO A 209 -56.29 60.94 33.47
N SER A 210 -56.78 60.52 32.31
CA SER A 210 -57.09 59.12 31.98
C SER A 210 -55.87 58.28 31.63
N ILE A 211 -54.67 58.86 31.67
CA ILE A 211 -53.42 58.18 31.36
C ILE A 211 -52.45 58.41 32.52
N PRO A 212 -51.92 57.34 33.17
CA PRO A 212 -50.90 57.49 34.18
C PRO A 212 -49.63 58.09 33.57
N SER A 213 -48.95 58.97 34.32
CA SER A 213 -47.71 59.62 33.91
C SER A 213 -46.73 58.61 33.32
N ASN A 214 -46.21 58.88 32.11
CA ASN A 214 -45.26 58.04 31.38
C ASN A 214 -44.03 57.70 32.25
N TYR A 215 -44.03 56.55 32.91
CA TYR A 215 -42.81 55.88 33.29
C TYR A 215 -42.28 55.19 32.03
N GLY A 216 -41.12 55.63 31.54
CA GLY A 216 -40.48 55.03 30.38
C GLY A 216 -40.38 53.51 30.54
N LEU A 217 -40.67 52.76 29.47
CA LEU A 217 -40.60 51.30 29.47
C LEU A 217 -39.22 50.85 29.99
N PRO A 218 -39.15 49.82 30.85
CA PRO A 218 -37.88 49.31 31.32
C PRO A 218 -37.01 48.89 30.13
N LYS A 219 -35.73 49.28 30.15
CA LYS A 219 -34.75 48.86 29.14
C LYS A 219 -34.61 47.34 29.22
N PHE A 220 -35.31 46.61 28.36
CA PHE A 220 -35.14 45.16 28.25
C PHE A 220 -33.71 44.87 27.78
N LYS A 221 -32.90 44.25 28.65
CA LYS A 221 -31.74 43.48 28.20
C LYS A 221 -32.29 42.16 27.68
N SER A 222 -32.17 41.91 26.39
CA SER A 222 -32.54 40.63 25.79
C SER A 222 -31.75 39.51 26.47
N THR A 223 -32.39 38.37 26.76
CA THR A 223 -31.72 37.14 27.24
C THR A 223 -30.84 36.49 26.15
N ARG A 224 -30.72 37.13 24.98
CA ARG A 224 -29.87 36.65 23.90
C ARG A 224 -28.41 36.60 24.37
N PRO A 225 -27.69 35.51 24.07
CA PRO A 225 -26.26 35.44 24.34
C PRO A 225 -25.54 36.61 23.65
N TYR A 226 -24.64 37.26 24.40
CA TYR A 226 -23.88 38.42 23.92
C TYR A 226 -23.19 38.11 22.60
N THR A 227 -23.29 39.03 21.66
CA THR A 227 -22.50 38.97 20.44
C THR A 227 -21.02 39.14 20.77
N THR A 228 -20.14 38.64 19.90
CA THR A 228 -18.68 38.71 20.10
C THR A 228 -18.19 40.15 20.28
N PHE A 229 -18.84 41.13 19.63
CA PHE A 229 -18.56 42.55 19.79
C PHE A 229 -18.95 43.09 21.19
N GLU A 230 -20.11 42.69 21.71
CA GLU A 230 -20.55 43.10 23.05
C GLU A 230 -19.66 42.49 24.15
N LEU A 231 -19.19 41.26 23.96
CA LEU A 231 -18.22 40.62 24.86
C LEU A 231 -16.88 41.36 24.89
N ASP A 232 -16.41 41.85 23.74
CA ASP A 232 -15.15 42.60 23.69
C ASP A 232 -15.28 43.96 24.39
N GLN A 233 -16.42 44.64 24.22
CA GLN A 233 -16.70 45.89 24.93
C GLN A 233 -16.77 45.68 26.46
N ILE A 234 -17.37 44.58 26.93
CA ILE A 234 -17.39 44.20 28.35
C ILE A 234 -15.97 43.95 28.88
N ARG A 235 -15.13 43.21 28.12
CA ARG A 235 -13.73 42.95 28.49
C ARG A 235 -12.91 44.23 28.58
N GLN A 236 -13.10 45.16 27.66
CA GLN A 236 -12.41 46.46 27.67
C GLN A 236 -12.85 47.33 28.85
N GLN A 237 -14.14 47.32 29.21
CA GLN A 237 -14.63 48.03 30.40
C GLN A 237 -14.11 47.41 31.71
N ALA A 238 -14.06 46.08 31.81
CA ALA A 238 -13.50 45.40 32.98
C ALA A 238 -12.01 45.75 33.19
N ARG A 239 -11.25 45.95 32.10
CA ARG A 239 -9.86 46.40 32.15
C ARG A 239 -9.68 47.87 32.54
N ARG A 240 -10.75 48.69 32.55
CA ARG A 240 -10.69 50.10 32.98
C ARG A 240 -10.89 50.29 34.49
N TYR A 241 -11.33 49.26 35.20
CA TYR A 241 -11.54 49.30 36.66
C TYR A 241 -10.51 48.45 37.43
N VAL A 242 -9.38 48.14 36.79
CA VAL A 242 -8.18 47.55 37.39
C VAL A 242 -7.03 48.52 37.20
#